data_AF-A0A1C3NW40-F1
#
_entry.id   AF-A0A1C3NW40-F1
#
_cell.length_a   1.000
_cell.length_b   1.000
_cell.length_c   1.000
_cell.angle_alpha   90.00
_cell.angle_beta   90.00
_cell.angle_gamma   90.00
#
_symmetry.space_group_name_H-M   'P 1'
#
loop_
_entity.id
_entity.type
_entity.pdbx_description
1 polymer ?
#
loop_
_entity_poly.entity_id
_entity_poly.type
_entity_poly.pdbx_seq_one_letter_code
_entity_poly.pdbx_strand_id
1 'polypeptide(L)'
;MVRISAAMALVEPVLAEADHHAIVSSVLRTAGRHCLVVLFTELAPAVVEEGLLPALPALTARHTVVVAAVSDPRLTELTAGRGDVRAIYSAAAAGRALLRRRQLAGLLRQHGAQVVDAPPPTYAAAVTDAYLTLKSTGGL
;
A
#
# COMPACT_ATOMS: atom_id res chain seq x y z
N MET A 1 -20.42 -2.37 12.07
CA MET A 1 -19.46 -3.04 11.18
C MET A 1 -20.11 -3.59 9.89
N VAL A 2 -21.33 -4.13 9.94
CA VAL A 2 -22.06 -4.71 8.77
C VAL A 2 -22.24 -3.77 7.57
N ARG A 3 -22.38 -2.45 7.79
CA ARG A 3 -22.60 -1.46 6.71
C ARG A 3 -21.46 -1.34 5.69
N ILE A 4 -20.20 -1.43 6.11
CA ILE A 4 -19.06 -1.33 5.19
C ILE A 4 -18.89 -2.61 4.37
N SER A 5 -19.03 -3.78 4.99
CA SER A 5 -18.96 -5.06 4.26
C SER A 5 -20.08 -5.17 3.21
N ALA A 6 -21.31 -4.78 3.56
CA ALA A 6 -22.42 -4.75 2.60
C ALA A 6 -22.21 -3.74 1.46
N ALA A 7 -21.64 -2.57 1.75
CA ALA A 7 -21.33 -1.58 0.72
C ALA A 7 -20.19 -2.03 -0.21
N MET A 8 -19.15 -2.68 0.33
CA MET A 8 -18.03 -3.22 -0.45
C MET A 8 -18.43 -4.44 -1.29
N ALA A 9 -19.45 -5.20 -0.88
CA ALA A 9 -19.95 -6.35 -1.64
C ALA A 9 -20.59 -5.98 -3.00
N LEU A 10 -20.97 -4.71 -3.19
CA LEU A 10 -21.54 -4.20 -4.44
C LEU A 10 -20.48 -3.57 -5.37
N VAL A 11 -19.23 -3.50 -4.95
CA VAL A 11 -18.15 -2.90 -5.74
C VAL A 11 -17.66 -3.92 -6.76
N GLU A 12 -17.82 -3.58 -8.04
CA GLU A 12 -17.29 -4.36 -9.16
C GLU A 12 -15.94 -3.79 -9.61
N PRO A 13 -14.97 -4.65 -9.98
CA PRO A 13 -13.70 -4.18 -10.53
C PRO A 13 -13.91 -3.55 -11.90
N VAL A 14 -13.20 -2.45 -12.13
CA VAL A 14 -13.17 -1.76 -13.43
C VAL A 14 -11.73 -1.59 -13.88
N LEU A 15 -11.50 -1.67 -15.20
CA LEU A 15 -10.22 -1.34 -15.83
C LEU A 15 -10.08 0.19 -15.94
N ALA A 16 -9.96 0.84 -14.80
CA ALA A 16 -9.68 2.27 -14.70
C ALA A 16 -8.57 2.50 -13.68
N GLU A 17 -7.78 3.55 -13.89
CA GLU A 17 -6.74 3.94 -12.96
C GLU A 17 -7.34 4.70 -11.77
N ALA A 18 -6.77 4.49 -10.58
CA ALA A 18 -7.18 5.21 -9.40
C ALA A 18 -6.72 6.68 -9.47
N ASP A 19 -7.66 7.63 -9.41
CA ASP A 19 -7.34 9.05 -9.28
C ASP A 19 -6.97 9.37 -7.83
N HIS A 20 -5.68 9.29 -7.52
CA HIS A 20 -5.13 9.52 -6.19
C HIS A 20 -5.34 10.96 -5.70
N HIS A 21 -5.35 11.95 -6.61
CA HIS A 21 -5.66 13.33 -6.27
C HIS A 21 -7.13 13.48 -5.85
N ALA A 22 -8.05 12.87 -6.59
CA ALA A 22 -9.46 12.85 -6.22
C ALA A 22 -9.70 12.17 -4.87
N ILE A 23 -9.05 11.02 -4.63
CA ILE A 23 -9.12 10.30 -3.34
C ILE A 23 -8.64 11.21 -2.20
N VAL A 24 -7.42 11.76 -2.30
CA VAL A 24 -6.85 12.64 -1.27
C VAL A 24 -7.75 13.86 -1.04
N SER A 25 -8.21 14.51 -2.10
CA SER A 25 -9.10 15.67 -1.99
C SER A 25 -10.42 15.32 -1.30
N SER A 26 -10.98 14.13 -1.56
CA SER A 26 -12.21 13.66 -0.93
C SER A 26 -12.01 13.42 0.56
N VAL A 27 -10.89 12.81 0.95
CA VAL A 27 -10.54 12.61 2.37
C VAL A 27 -10.39 13.95 3.07
N LEU A 28 -9.62 14.89 2.51
CA LEU A 28 -9.39 16.22 3.10
C LEU A 28 -10.67 17.05 3.24
N ARG A 29 -11.66 16.87 2.35
CA ARG A 29 -12.98 17.52 2.45
C ARG A 29 -13.88 16.87 3.50
N THR A 30 -13.80 15.54 3.65
CA THR A 30 -14.69 14.78 4.52
C THR A 30 -14.21 14.76 5.97
N ALA A 31 -12.90 14.67 6.18
CA ALA A 31 -12.27 14.58 7.50
C ALA A 31 -11.67 15.94 7.93
N GLY A 32 -12.49 16.78 8.57
CA GLY A 32 -12.04 18.10 9.04
C GLY A 32 -11.10 18.09 10.26
N ARG A 33 -10.89 16.94 10.90
CA ARG A 33 -9.99 16.76 12.06
C ARG A 33 -8.94 15.70 11.75
N HIS A 34 -7.83 15.73 12.49
CA HIS A 34 -6.81 14.68 12.43
C HIS A 34 -7.45 13.31 12.61
N CYS A 35 -7.05 12.35 11.77
CA CYS A 35 -7.54 10.98 11.80
C CYS A 35 -6.50 10.03 11.20
N LEU A 36 -6.75 8.73 11.32
CA LEU A 36 -6.03 7.71 10.59
C LEU A 36 -6.63 7.53 9.20
N VAL A 37 -5.79 7.60 8.17
CA VAL A 37 -6.15 7.23 6.80
C VAL A 37 -5.36 5.99 6.40
N VAL A 38 -6.05 4.91 6.10
CA VAL A 38 -5.43 3.66 5.62
C VAL A 38 -5.72 3.50 4.13
N LEU A 39 -4.67 3.54 3.31
CA LEU A 39 -4.72 3.39 1.86
C LEU A 39 -4.38 1.94 1.50
N PHE A 40 -5.39 1.18 1.07
CA PHE A 40 -5.22 -0.17 0.55
C PHE A 40 -4.87 -0.08 -0.94
N THR A 41 -3.63 -0.39 -1.29
CA THR A 41 -3.12 -0.21 -2.66
C THR A 41 -1.92 -1.12 -2.95
N GLU A 42 -1.45 -1.14 -4.19
CA GLU A 42 -0.23 -1.85 -4.56
C GLU A 42 1.02 -0.95 -4.50
N LEU A 43 2.19 -1.58 -4.38
CA LEU A 43 3.48 -0.91 -4.51
C LEU A 43 4.06 -1.15 -5.91
N ALA A 44 3.43 -0.54 -6.90
CA ALA A 44 3.87 -0.51 -8.29
C ALA A 44 4.29 0.92 -8.69
N PRO A 45 5.25 1.10 -9.61
CA PRO A 45 5.72 2.43 -10.00
C PRO A 45 4.63 3.38 -10.47
N ALA A 46 3.74 2.94 -11.37
CA ALA A 46 2.65 3.76 -11.88
C ALA A 46 1.73 4.26 -10.76
N VAL A 47 1.34 3.36 -9.85
CA VAL A 47 0.47 3.71 -8.71
C VAL A 47 1.17 4.66 -7.73
N VAL A 48 2.43 4.38 -7.40
CA VAL A 48 3.14 5.12 -6.35
C VAL A 48 3.72 6.43 -6.88
N GLU A 49 4.58 6.39 -7.89
CA GLU A 49 5.35 7.55 -8.33
C GLU A 49 4.50 8.54 -9.13
N GLU A 50 3.62 8.04 -9.99
CA GLU A 50 2.80 8.88 -10.87
C GLU A 50 1.48 9.31 -10.20
N GLY A 51 0.98 8.52 -9.25
CA GLY A 51 -0.29 8.78 -8.58
C GLY A 51 -0.17 9.23 -7.12
N LEU A 52 0.21 8.32 -6.23
CA LEU A 52 0.11 8.54 -4.79
C LEU A 52 1.14 9.55 -4.26
N LEU A 53 2.41 9.44 -4.66
CA LEU A 53 3.52 10.21 -4.11
C LEU A 53 3.34 11.73 -4.28
N PRO A 54 2.88 12.26 -5.44
CA PRO A 54 2.61 13.69 -5.61
C PRO A 54 1.48 14.20 -4.70
N ALA A 55 0.46 13.39 -4.42
CA ALA A 55 -0.70 13.77 -3.63
C ALA A 55 -0.51 13.53 -2.11
N LEU A 56 0.40 12.62 -1.73
CA LEU A 56 0.59 12.16 -0.36
C LEU A 56 0.95 13.27 0.65
N PRO A 57 1.81 14.26 0.35
CA PRO A 57 2.21 15.28 1.33
C PRO A 57 1.03 16.09 1.88
N ALA A 58 0.01 16.37 1.04
CA ALA A 58 -1.18 17.08 1.49
C ALA A 58 -1.98 16.28 2.53
N LEU A 59 -1.95 14.95 2.42
CA LEU A 59 -2.61 14.03 3.34
C LEU A 59 -1.80 13.85 4.62
N THR A 60 -0.49 13.60 4.52
CA THR A 60 0.39 13.37 5.68
C THR A 60 0.62 14.64 6.51
N ALA A 61 0.44 15.83 5.94
CA ALA A 61 0.47 17.08 6.69
C ALA A 61 -0.70 17.25 7.67
N ARG A 62 -1.81 16.51 7.49
CA ARG A 62 -3.04 16.67 8.30
C ARG A 62 -3.48 15.41 9.02
N HIS A 63 -3.08 14.24 8.53
CA HIS A 63 -3.54 12.95 8.99
C HIS A 63 -2.37 12.00 9.17
N THR A 64 -2.53 11.05 10.07
CA THR A 64 -1.64 9.89 10.12
C THR A 64 -2.01 8.95 8.97
N VAL A 65 -1.06 8.66 8.08
CA VAL A 65 -1.30 7.85 6.88
C VAL A 65 -0.60 6.51 6.96
N VAL A 66 -1.35 5.43 6.75
CA VAL A 66 -0.83 4.07 6.56
C VAL A 66 -1.09 3.67 5.12
N VAL A 67 -0.03 3.30 4.39
CA VAL A 67 -0.14 2.63 3.09
C VAL A 67 0.00 1.13 3.33
N ALA A 68 -1.08 0.39 3.05
CA ALA A 68 -1.14 -1.04 3.24
C ALA A 68 -1.12 -1.74 1.88
N ALA A 69 -0.04 -2.45 1.58
CA ALA A 69 0.13 -3.17 0.34
C ALA A 69 0.32 -4.67 0.54
N VAL A 70 -0.34 -5.46 -0.30
CA VAL A 70 -0.23 -6.92 -0.27
C VAL A 70 1.01 -7.34 -1.05
N SER A 71 1.92 -8.08 -0.44
CA SER A 71 3.08 -8.65 -1.14
C SER A 71 2.73 -9.97 -1.82
N ASP A 72 3.33 -10.21 -2.98
CA ASP A 72 3.17 -11.47 -3.69
C ASP A 72 4.24 -12.48 -3.22
N PRO A 73 3.88 -13.55 -2.47
CA PRO A 73 4.84 -14.56 -2.03
C PRO A 73 5.52 -15.28 -3.20
N ARG A 74 4.87 -15.36 -4.36
CA ARG A 74 5.41 -15.98 -5.59
C ARG A 74 6.69 -15.30 -6.05
N LEU A 75 6.80 -13.98 -5.90
CA LEU A 75 8.01 -13.25 -6.27
C LEU A 75 9.20 -13.72 -5.44
N THR A 76 9.02 -13.95 -4.14
CA THR A 76 10.08 -14.48 -3.27
C THR A 76 10.48 -15.89 -3.70
N GLU A 77 9.52 -16.76 -3.97
CA GLU A 77 9.79 -18.12 -4.49
C GLU A 77 10.60 -18.09 -5.80
N LEU A 78 10.20 -17.22 -6.74
CA LEU A 78 10.86 -17.11 -8.04
C LEU A 78 12.32 -16.69 -7.93
N THR A 79 12.70 -15.89 -6.92
CA THR A 79 14.12 -15.50 -6.73
C THR A 79 15.04 -16.69 -6.42
N ALA A 80 14.50 -17.78 -5.90
CA ALA A 80 15.24 -19.00 -5.62
C ALA A 80 15.45 -19.88 -6.88
N GLY A 81 14.91 -19.49 -8.03
CA GLY A 81 15.08 -20.22 -9.30
C GLY A 81 16.54 -20.46 -9.66
N ARG A 82 16.86 -21.71 -10.02
CA ARG A 82 18.17 -22.19 -10.47
C ARG A 82 17.98 -23.23 -11.58
N GLY A 83 19.06 -23.60 -12.27
CA GLY A 83 19.07 -24.68 -13.25
C GLY A 83 19.09 -24.17 -14.68
N ASP A 84 17.93 -23.91 -15.26
CA ASP A 84 17.82 -23.47 -16.65
C ASP A 84 17.83 -21.95 -16.82
N VAL A 85 18.03 -21.52 -18.07
CA VAL A 85 18.10 -20.10 -18.45
C VAL A 85 16.80 -19.36 -18.10
N ARG A 86 15.63 -19.99 -18.28
CA ARG A 86 14.33 -19.38 -17.97
C ARG A 86 14.17 -19.15 -16.46
N ALA A 87 14.60 -20.10 -15.64
CA ALA A 87 14.59 -20.01 -14.19
C ALA A 87 15.51 -18.89 -13.70
N ILE A 88 16.70 -18.74 -14.30
CA ILE A 88 17.64 -17.66 -13.98
C ILE A 88 17.05 -16.29 -14.34
N TYR A 89 16.48 -16.14 -15.54
CA TYR A 89 15.82 -14.87 -15.93
C TYR A 89 14.62 -14.54 -15.05
N SER A 90 13.80 -15.54 -14.71
CA SER A 90 12.64 -15.36 -13.82
C SER A 90 13.09 -14.92 -12.42
N ALA A 91 14.16 -15.52 -11.89
CA ALA A 91 14.75 -15.14 -10.61
C ALA A 91 15.29 -13.70 -10.63
N ALA A 92 15.98 -13.31 -11.71
CA ALA A 92 16.49 -11.95 -11.87
C ALA A 92 15.35 -10.91 -11.95
N ALA A 93 14.30 -11.20 -12.73
CA ALA A 93 13.13 -10.33 -12.85
C ALA A 93 12.39 -10.18 -11.52
N ALA A 94 12.17 -11.29 -10.79
CA ALA A 94 11.56 -11.28 -9.48
C ALA A 94 12.40 -10.49 -8.46
N GLY A 95 13.72 -10.65 -8.49
CA GLY A 95 14.64 -9.87 -7.65
C GLY A 95 14.55 -8.38 -7.91
N ARG A 96 14.48 -7.97 -9.19
CA ARG A 96 14.27 -6.56 -9.58
C ARG A 96 12.93 -6.03 -9.10
N ALA A 97 11.86 -6.80 -9.23
CA ALA A 97 10.53 -6.41 -8.76
C ALA A 97 10.51 -6.19 -7.23
N LEU A 98 11.13 -7.09 -6.46
CA LEU A 98 11.25 -6.95 -5.00
C LEU A 98 12.09 -5.72 -4.60
N LEU A 99 13.20 -5.45 -5.29
CA LEU A 99 14.01 -4.26 -5.04
C LEU A 99 13.23 -2.98 -5.32
N ARG A 100 12.52 -2.92 -6.46
CA ARG A 100 11.70 -1.77 -6.82
C ARG A 100 10.60 -1.54 -5.78
N ARG A 101 9.91 -2.61 -5.36
CA ARG A 101 8.89 -2.55 -4.30
C ARG A 101 9.44 -1.95 -2.99
N ARG A 102 10.62 -2.39 -2.55
CA ARG A 102 11.27 -1.84 -1.34
C ARG A 102 11.63 -0.36 -1.50
N GLN A 103 12.09 0.05 -2.69
CA GLN A 103 12.38 1.46 -2.99
C GLN A 103 11.12 2.32 -2.89
N LEU A 104 10.01 1.89 -3.50
CA LEU A 104 8.73 2.60 -3.44
C LEU A 104 8.21 2.72 -2.00
N ALA A 105 8.30 1.64 -1.21
CA ALA A 105 7.98 1.68 0.22
C ALA A 105 8.88 2.66 0.98
N GLY A 106 10.17 2.75 0.62
CA GLY A 106 11.10 3.73 1.19
C GLY A 106 10.70 5.16 0.88
N LEU A 107 10.34 5.47 -0.37
CA LEU A 107 9.88 6.79 -0.79
C LEU A 107 8.62 7.22 -0.03
N LEU A 108 7.63 6.33 0.09
CA LEU A 108 6.40 6.62 0.85
C LEU A 108 6.71 6.93 2.33
N ARG A 109 7.63 6.18 2.95
CA ARG A 109 8.08 6.45 4.33
C ARG A 109 8.78 7.80 4.47
N GLN A 110 9.62 8.16 3.50
CA GLN A 110 10.28 9.47 3.47
C GLN A 110 9.27 10.63 3.38
N HIS A 111 8.08 10.40 2.82
CA HIS A 111 6.99 11.38 2.72
C HIS A 111 5.98 11.29 3.87
N GLY A 112 6.33 10.62 4.97
CA GLY A 112 5.57 10.62 6.22
C GLY A 112 4.50 9.54 6.34
N ALA A 113 4.41 8.60 5.39
CA ALA A 113 3.50 7.46 5.51
C ALA A 113 4.15 6.28 6.24
N GLN A 114 3.39 5.61 7.11
CA GLN A 114 3.75 4.28 7.56
C GLN A 114 3.38 3.26 6.48
N VAL A 115 4.27 2.31 6.17
CA VAL A 115 4.02 1.32 5.11
C VAL A 115 3.97 -0.09 5.70
N VAL A 116 2.83 -0.75 5.50
CA VAL A 116 2.63 -2.18 5.76
C VAL A 116 2.75 -2.92 4.43
N ASP A 117 3.72 -3.83 4.33
CA ASP A 117 3.94 -4.67 3.15
C ASP A 117 3.99 -6.13 3.60
N ALA A 118 2.89 -6.87 3.42
CA ALA A 118 2.70 -8.20 3.99
C ALA A 118 1.95 -9.15 3.05
N PRO A 119 2.23 -10.47 3.10
CA PRO A 119 1.58 -11.43 2.22
C PRO A 119 0.13 -11.68 2.66
N PRO A 120 -0.75 -12.19 1.78
CA PRO A 120 -2.17 -12.38 2.08
C PRO A 120 -2.49 -13.08 3.42
N PRO A 121 -1.77 -14.15 3.84
CA PRO A 121 -2.08 -14.85 5.09
C PRO A 121 -1.91 -14.00 6.36
N THR A 122 -1.02 -13.01 6.34
CA THR A 122 -0.72 -12.17 7.51
C THR A 122 -1.14 -10.71 7.32
N TYR A 123 -1.62 -10.34 6.13
CA TYR A 123 -1.91 -8.95 5.77
C TYR A 123 -2.90 -8.27 6.71
N ALA A 124 -4.05 -8.91 6.97
CA ALA A 124 -5.07 -8.33 7.85
C ALA A 124 -4.57 -8.12 9.29
N ALA A 125 -3.80 -9.08 9.81
CA ALA A 125 -3.18 -8.96 11.12
C ALA A 125 -2.15 -7.82 11.13
N ALA A 126 -1.26 -7.75 10.14
CA ALA A 126 -0.22 -6.72 10.05
C ALA A 126 -0.80 -5.29 9.96
N VAL A 127 -1.89 -5.10 9.22
CA VAL A 127 -2.58 -3.80 9.16
C VAL A 127 -3.24 -3.46 10.50
N THR A 128 -3.82 -4.46 11.16
CA THR A 128 -4.42 -4.29 12.49
C THR A 128 -3.37 -3.93 13.54
N ASP A 129 -2.23 -4.61 13.53
CA ASP A 129 -1.11 -4.36 14.43
C ASP A 129 -0.54 -2.95 14.23
N ALA A 130 -0.44 -2.49 12.98
CA ALA A 130 -0.04 -1.12 12.67
C ALA A 130 -1.01 -0.10 13.27
N TYR A 131 -2.32 -0.33 13.15
CA TYR A 131 -3.35 0.50 13.80
C TYR A 131 -3.21 0.49 15.33
N LEU A 132 -3.09 -0.69 15.95
CA LEU A 132 -3.00 -0.83 17.40
C LEU A 132 -1.74 -0.15 17.95
N THR A 133 -0.62 -0.28 17.24
CA THR A 133 0.63 0.40 17.58
C THR A 133 0.43 1.91 17.58
N LEU A 134 -0.10 2.48 16.49
CA LEU A 134 -0.36 3.91 16.38
C LEU A 134 -1.31 4.43 17.47
N LYS A 135 -2.33 3.65 17.81
CA LYS A 135 -3.27 3.97 18.90
C LYS A 135 -2.56 3.99 20.26
N SER A 136 -1.68 3.03 20.50
CA SER A 136 -0.99 2.88 21.79
C SER A 136 0.10 3.94 22.02
N THR A 137 0.71 4.47 20.96
CA THR A 137 1.80 5.45 21.04
C THR A 137 1.31 6.90 21.05
N GLY A 138 0.00 7.13 21.07
CA GLY A 138 -0.59 8.47 21.03
C GLY A 138 -0.55 9.12 19.65
N GLY A 139 -0.35 8.34 18.59
CA GLY A 139 -0.34 8.82 17.21
C GLY A 139 -1.72 9.01 16.58
N LEU A 140 -2.81 8.75 17.31
CA LEU A 140 -4.20 8.83 16.86
C LEU A 140 -5.05 9.73 17.75
#